data_AF-X1L8B1-F1
#
_entry.id   AF-X1L8B1-F1
#
_cell.length_a   1.000
_cell.length_b   1.000
_cell.length_c   1.000
_cell.angle_alpha   90.00
_cell.angle_beta   90.00
_cell.angle_gamma   90.00
#
_symmetry.space_group_name_H-M   'P 1'
#
loop_
_entity.id
_entity.type
_entity.pdbx_description
1 polymer ?
#
loop_
_entity_poly.entity_id
_entity_poly.type
_entity_poly.pdbx_seq_one_letter_code
_entity_poly.pdbx_strand_id
1 'polypeptide(L)' 'INHKNIIILHEEKLIAALAESQKYEVIIYGHTHRTDLRKIGKTLIINPGECGGWLSGKSTIALLDLETLEAKIIKL' A
#
# COMPACT_ATOMS: atom_id res chain seq x y z
N ILE A 1 6.71 12.95 3.62
CA ILE A 1 7.10 13.40 2.25
C ILE A 1 6.02 14.36 1.76
N ASN A 2 6.34 15.53 1.20
CA ASN A 2 5.36 16.54 0.77
C ASN A 2 4.29 16.86 1.84
N HIS A 3 4.71 17.00 3.11
CA HIS A 3 3.81 17.18 4.28
C HIS A 3 2.78 16.06 4.52
N LYS A 4 2.92 14.91 3.85
CA LYS A 4 2.12 13.70 4.09
C LYS A 4 2.82 12.76 5.08
N ASN A 5 2.04 12.22 6.00
CA ASN A 5 2.43 11.14 6.88
C ASN A 5 2.26 9.81 6.15
N ILE A 6 3.39 9.20 5.80
CA ILE A 6 3.46 7.91 5.10
C ILE A 6 4.22 6.94 5.99
N ILE A 7 3.68 5.75 6.19
CA ILE A 7 4.37 4.66 6.89
C ILE A 7 4.56 3.47 5.96
N ILE A 8 5.72 2.85 6.07
CA ILE A 8 6.10 1.65 5.33
C ILE A 8 6.53 0.59 6.33
N LEU A 9 5.99 -0.61 6.18
CA LEU A 9 6.35 -1.79 6.96
C LEU A 9 6.20 -3.03 6.06
N HIS A 10 6.86 -4.14 6.37
CA HIS A 10 6.72 -5.31 5.50
C HIS A 10 5.44 -6.12 5.82
N GLU A 11 5.12 -6.32 7.09
CA GLU A 11 4.03 -7.22 7.54
C GLU A 11 2.66 -6.54 7.69
N GLU A 12 1.59 -7.33 7.56
CA GLU A 12 0.19 -6.90 7.54
C GLU A 12 -0.47 -6.78 8.93
N LYS A 13 0.16 -7.34 9.98
CA LYS A 13 -0.46 -7.48 11.32
C LYS A 13 -0.92 -6.15 11.93
N LEU A 14 -0.22 -5.06 11.63
CA LEU A 14 -0.50 -3.74 12.21
C LEU A 14 -1.40 -2.87 11.33
N ILE A 15 -1.75 -3.31 10.11
CA ILE A 15 -2.43 -2.45 9.12
C ILE A 15 -3.80 -2.00 9.62
N ALA A 16 -4.56 -2.88 10.28
CA ALA A 16 -5.86 -2.52 10.84
C ALA A 16 -5.75 -1.43 11.91
N ALA A 17 -4.87 -1.60 12.90
CA ALA A 17 -4.67 -0.61 13.97
C ALA A 17 -4.08 0.72 13.45
N LEU A 18 -3.15 0.66 12.50
CA LEU A 18 -2.57 1.86 11.87
C LEU A 18 -3.63 2.61 11.05
N ALA A 19 -4.47 1.91 10.30
CA ALA A 19 -5.57 2.51 9.56
C ALA A 19 -6.60 3.13 10.51
N GLU A 20 -7.02 2.42 11.56
CA GLU A 20 -7.96 2.93 12.57
C GLU A 20 -7.45 4.19 13.28
N SER A 21 -6.13 4.29 13.50
CA SER A 21 -5.52 5.47 14.14
C SER A 21 -5.72 6.76 13.35
N GLN A 22 -5.95 6.67 12.03
CA GLN A 22 -6.04 7.82 11.12
C GLN A 22 -4.85 8.80 11.30
N LYS A 23 -3.66 8.32 11.70
CA LYS A 23 -2.46 9.17 11.84
C LYS A 23 -1.73 9.35 10.51
N TYR A 24 -1.89 8.39 9.60
CA TYR A 24 -1.18 8.33 8.33
C TYR A 24 -2.14 8.53 7.17
N GLU A 25 -1.69 9.24 6.14
CA GLU A 25 -2.42 9.37 4.89
C GLU A 25 -2.18 8.16 3.98
N VAL A 26 -1.01 7.53 4.09
CA VAL A 26 -0.67 6.33 3.32
C VAL A 26 0.02 5.29 4.20
N ILE A 27 -0.42 4.03 4.08
CA ILE A 27 0.23 2.85 4.65
C ILE A 27 0.64 1.95 3.50
N ILE A 28 1.94 1.64 3.40
CA ILE A 28 2.48 0.70 2.41
C ILE A 28 2.95 -0.56 3.14
N TYR A 29 2.49 -1.72 2.67
CA TYR A 29 2.91 -3.01 3.19
C TYR A 29 3.17 -4.07 2.11
N GLY A 30 3.67 -5.23 2.51
CA GLY A 30 4.01 -6.33 1.62
C GLY A 30 3.72 -7.68 2.27
N HIS A 31 4.72 -8.57 2.26
CA HIS A 31 4.73 -9.90 2.87
C HIS A 31 3.77 -10.95 2.28
N THR A 32 2.56 -10.57 1.89
CA THR A 32 1.52 -11.50 1.43
C THR A 32 1.62 -11.89 -0.05
N HIS A 33 2.45 -11.17 -0.83
CA HIS A 33 2.54 -11.26 -2.29
C HIS A 33 1.19 -11.00 -3.03
N ARG A 34 0.20 -10.43 -2.34
CA ARG A 34 -1.13 -10.13 -2.89
C ARG A 34 -1.35 -8.63 -2.94
N THR A 35 -1.90 -8.15 -4.05
CA THR A 35 -2.27 -6.73 -4.19
C THR A 35 -3.37 -6.37 -3.20
N ASP A 36 -3.22 -5.24 -2.50
CA ASP A 36 -4.24 -4.62 -1.66
C ASP A 36 -4.24 -3.13 -1.97
N LEU A 37 -5.37 -2.61 -2.43
CA LEU A 37 -5.52 -1.19 -2.71
C LEU A 37 -6.91 -0.78 -2.24
N ARG A 38 -6.95 -0.12 -1.08
CA ARG A 38 -8.21 0.28 -0.45
C ARG A 38 -8.01 1.51 0.42
N LYS A 39 -9.12 2.16 0.77
CA LYS A 39 -9.12 3.36 1.61
C LYS A 39 -9.99 3.15 2.83
N ILE A 40 -9.49 3.54 4.01
CA ILE A 40 -10.22 3.55 5.27
C ILE A 40 -10.12 4.97 5.85
N GLY A 41 -11.24 5.70 5.87
CA GLY A 41 -11.25 7.11 6.22
C GLY A 41 -10.34 7.92 5.29
N LYS A 42 -9.35 8.64 5.85
CA LYS A 42 -8.35 9.37 5.05
C LYS A 42 -7.18 8.51 4.59
N THR A 43 -7.00 7.31 5.16
CA THR A 43 -5.81 6.49 4.97
C THR A 43 -5.95 5.61 3.74
N LEU A 44 -5.03 5.78 2.78
CA LEU A 44 -4.83 4.87 1.65
C LEU A 44 -3.92 3.71 2.07
N ILE A 45 -4.37 2.48 1.84
CA ILE A 45 -3.63 1.25 2.14
C ILE A 45 -3.16 0.66 0.81
N ILE A 46 -1.87 0.36 0.72
CA ILE A 46 -1.23 -0.14 -0.49
C ILE A 46 -0.39 -1.38 -0.15
N ASN A 47 -0.68 -2.49 -0.80
CA ASN A 47 0.25 -3.59 -1.02
C ASN A 47 0.42 -3.76 -2.53
N PRO A 48 1.64 -3.58 -3.08
CA PRO A 48 1.87 -3.68 -4.51
C PRO A 48 1.74 -5.11 -5.04
N GLY A 49 1.63 -6.12 -4.18
CA GLY A 49 1.78 -7.52 -4.53
C GLY A 49 3.26 -7.91 -4.59
N GLU A 50 3.61 -8.77 -5.54
CA GLU A 50 4.99 -9.18 -5.77
C GLU A 50 5.52 -8.69 -7.11
N CYS A 51 6.77 -8.25 -7.12
CA CYS A 51 7.43 -7.84 -8.36
C CYS A 51 7.94 -9.06 -9.15
N GLY A 52 8.34 -10.15 -8.49
CA GLY A 52 8.90 -11.31 -9.18
C GLY A 52 7.87 -12.26 -9.81
N GLY A 53 6.60 -12.19 -9.40
CA GLY A 53 5.55 -13.08 -9.89
C GLY A 53 5.71 -14.56 -9.54
N TRP A 54 6.62 -14.92 -8.63
CA TRP A 54 6.95 -16.33 -8.35
C TRP A 54 5.85 -17.10 -7.63
N LEU A 55 5.08 -16.46 -6.74
CA LEU A 55 4.09 -17.15 -5.91
C LEU A 55 2.68 -17.09 -6.50
N SER A 56 2.34 -15.97 -7.14
CA SER A 56 1.01 -15.67 -7.67
C SER A 56 0.92 -15.75 -9.20
N GLY A 57 2.06 -15.86 -9.89
CA GLY A 57 2.15 -15.76 -11.35
C GLY A 57 1.90 -14.35 -11.88
N LYS A 58 1.82 -13.33 -11.01
CA LYS A 58 1.50 -11.95 -11.37
C LYS A 58 2.60 -11.03 -10.87
N SER A 59 3.30 -10.40 -11.80
CA SER A 59 4.25 -9.34 -11.49
C SER A 59 3.54 -8.00 -11.46
N THR A 60 3.54 -7.34 -10.30
CA THR A 60 2.86 -6.05 -10.11
C THR A 60 3.68 -5.06 -9.27
N ILE A 61 3.47 -3.78 -9.55
CA ILE A 61 3.95 -2.64 -8.76
C ILE A 61 2.79 -1.69 -8.44
N ALA A 62 2.97 -0.79 -7.47
CA ALA A 62 2.05 0.31 -7.20
C ALA A 62 2.69 1.65 -7.59
N LEU A 63 1.95 2.50 -8.29
CA LEU A 63 2.32 3.90 -8.53
C LEU A 63 1.40 4.80 -7.70
N LEU A 64 1.99 5.60 -6.80
CA LEU A 64 1.30 6.55 -5.92
C LEU A 64 1.61 7.97 -6.38
N ASP A 65 0.55 8.74 -6.63
CA ASP A 65 0.61 10.19 -6.81
C ASP A 65 0.56 10.87 -5.43
N LEU A 66 1.59 11.65 -5.10
CA LEU A 66 1.72 12.30 -3.79
C LEU A 66 0.92 13.59 -3.65
N GLU A 67 0.48 14.17 -4.76
CA GLU A 67 -0.37 15.37 -4.78
C GLU A 67 -1.82 14.98 -4.53
N THR A 68 -2.32 13.98 -5.28
CA THR A 68 -3.72 13.52 -5.22
C THR A 68 -3.96 12.46 -4.16
N LEU A 69 -2.91 11.74 -3.72
CA LEU A 69 -3.00 10.52 -2.91
C LEU A 69 -3.87 9.44 -3.57
N GLU A 70 -3.77 9.33 -4.89
CA GLU A 70 -4.31 8.23 -5.66
C GLU A 70 -3.21 7.23 -6.00
N ALA A 71 -3.53 5.95 -6.00
CA ALA A 71 -2.61 4.91 -6.42
C ALA A 71 -3.25 3.95 -7.40
N LYS A 72 -2.42 3.36 -8.26
CA LYS A 72 -2.82 2.30 -9.19
C LYS A 72 -1.84 1.14 -9.13
N ILE A 73 -2.38 -0.07 -9.28
CA ILE A 73 -1.58 -1.28 -9.49
C ILE A 73 -1.27 -1.40 -10.98
N ILE A 74 0.01 -1.58 -11.31
CA ILE A 74 0.51 -1.75 -12.66
C ILE A 74 1.04 -3.18 -12.78
N LYS A 75 0.66 -3.88 -13.85
CA LYS A 75 1.23 -5.17 -14.23
C LYS A 75 2.52 -4.94 -15.03
N LEU A 76 3.54 -5.76 -14.77
CA LEU A 76 4.80 -5.76 -15.51
C LEU A 76 4.81 -6.81 -16.62
#